data_AF-Q9M2P4-F1
#
_entry.id   AF-Q9M2P4-F1
#
_cell.length_a   1.000
_cell.length_b   1.000
_cell.length_c   1.000
_cell.angle_alpha   90.00
_cell.angle_beta   90.00
_cell.angle_gamma   90.00
#
_symmetry.space_group_name_H-M   'P 1'
#
loop_
_entity.id
_entity.type
_entity.pdbx_description
1 polymer ?
#
loop_
_entity_poly.entity_id
_entity_poly.type
_entity_poly.pdbx_seq_one_letter_code
_entity_poly.pdbx_strand_id
1 'polypeptide(L)'
;MAPGGSALKEVMESNSTGMDYEVKTAKVEVNNNKPTKPGSAGIGKYGIHSNNGVYELLECPVCTNLMYPPIHQCPNGHTLCSNCKLRVQNTCPTCRYELGNIRCLALEKVAESLEVPCRYQNLGCHDIFPYYSKLKHEQHCRFRPYTCPYAGSECSVTGDIPTLVVHLKDDHKVDMHDGCTFNHRYVKSNPHEVENATWMLTVFNCFGRQFCLHFEAFQLGMAPVYMAFLRFMGDENEAKKFSYSLEVGAHGRKLTWQGIPRSIRDSHRKVRDSQDGLIIPRNLALYFSGGDRQELKLRVTGRIWKEE
;
A
#
# COMPACT_ATOMS: atom_id res chain seq x y z
N MET A 1 -42.57 27.84 -27.54
CA MET A 1 -42.89 26.54 -28.16
C MET A 1 -42.14 25.48 -27.38
N ALA A 2 -42.85 24.56 -26.72
CA ALA A 2 -42.28 23.26 -26.29
C ALA A 2 -42.73 22.23 -27.36
N PRO A 3 -42.04 21.08 -27.56
CA PRO A 3 -42.02 20.01 -26.56
C PRO A 3 -40.78 19.07 -26.56
N GLY A 4 -40.72 18.17 -25.58
CA GLY A 4 -39.91 16.95 -25.56
C GLY A 4 -38.98 16.87 -24.34
N GLY A 5 -39.14 16.01 -23.35
CA GLY A 5 -39.99 14.83 -23.22
C GLY A 5 -39.15 13.64 -22.71
N SER A 6 -39.54 13.14 -21.54
CA SER A 6 -39.21 11.85 -20.93
C SER A 6 -37.95 11.71 -20.08
N ALA A 7 -38.24 11.51 -18.79
CA ALA A 7 -37.43 10.87 -17.78
C ALA A 7 -37.37 9.35 -17.99
N LEU A 8 -36.28 8.73 -17.54
CA LEU A 8 -36.19 7.31 -17.22
C LEU A 8 -35.39 7.20 -15.92
N LYS A 9 -36.12 6.93 -14.83
CA LYS A 9 -35.60 6.44 -13.55
C LYS A 9 -35.77 4.92 -13.59
N GLU A 10 -34.67 4.19 -13.43
CA GLU A 10 -34.72 2.78 -13.02
C GLU A 10 -34.07 2.66 -11.65
N VAL A 11 -34.89 2.20 -10.70
CA VAL A 11 -34.53 1.73 -9.37
C VAL A 11 -34.36 0.22 -9.52
N MET A 12 -33.23 -0.32 -9.07
CA MET A 12 -33.10 -1.75 -8.83
C MET A 12 -32.51 -1.95 -7.43
N GLU A 13 -33.41 -2.30 -6.51
CA GLU A 13 -33.07 -2.86 -5.21
C GLU A 13 -32.62 -4.31 -5.39
N SER A 14 -31.58 -4.71 -4.68
CA SER A 14 -31.26 -6.12 -4.44
C SER A 14 -30.63 -6.24 -3.06
N ASN A 15 -31.46 -6.65 -2.11
CA ASN A 15 -31.06 -7.26 -0.85
C ASN A 15 -30.38 -8.60 -1.12
N SER A 16 -29.24 -8.89 -0.47
CA SER A 16 -29.05 -10.19 0.18
C SER A 16 -27.81 -10.20 1.09
N THR A 17 -28.09 -10.46 2.37
CA THR A 17 -27.35 -11.30 3.32
C THR A 17 -25.90 -10.96 3.68
N GLY A 18 -25.74 -10.60 4.96
CA GLY A 18 -24.46 -10.52 5.64
C GLY A 18 -23.79 -11.88 5.83
N MET A 19 -22.47 -11.83 5.98
CA MET A 19 -21.67 -12.87 6.60
C MET A 19 -20.79 -12.16 7.63
N ASP A 20 -21.16 -12.36 8.90
CA ASP A 20 -20.40 -11.91 10.06
C ASP A 20 -19.14 -12.77 10.21
N TYR A 21 -17.97 -12.13 10.23
CA TYR A 21 -16.73 -12.75 10.67
C TYR A 21 -16.16 -11.94 11.83
N GLU A 22 -16.43 -12.42 13.04
CA GLU A 22 -15.84 -11.93 14.28
C GLU A 22 -14.35 -12.27 14.35
N VAL A 23 -13.49 -11.25 14.32
CA VAL A 23 -12.06 -11.39 14.62
C VAL A 23 -11.84 -11.04 16.09
N LYS A 24 -11.52 -12.06 16.89
CA LYS A 24 -11.15 -11.95 18.31
C LYS A 24 -9.78 -11.29 18.45
N THR A 25 -9.74 -10.12 19.07
CA THR A 25 -8.50 -9.42 19.48
C THR A 25 -7.99 -10.00 20.80
N ALA A 26 -6.81 -10.61 20.78
CA ALA A 26 -6.08 -11.06 21.95
C ALA A 26 -5.43 -9.86 22.68
N LYS A 27 -5.62 -9.81 24.00
CA LYS A 27 -4.99 -8.87 24.94
C LYS A 27 -3.51 -9.22 25.09
N VAL A 28 -2.61 -8.24 24.95
CA VAL A 28 -1.20 -8.36 25.32
C VAL A 28 -0.95 -7.40 26.49
N GLU A 29 -0.58 -7.96 27.63
CA GLU A 29 -0.22 -7.27 28.86
C GLU A 29 1.21 -6.71 28.75
N VAL A 30 1.37 -5.43 29.12
CA VAL A 30 2.64 -4.71 29.14
C VAL A 30 3.22 -4.82 30.55
N ASN A 31 4.37 -5.51 30.67
CA ASN A 31 5.14 -5.56 31.90
C ASN A 31 6.29 -4.54 31.86
N ASN A 32 6.27 -3.63 32.84
CA ASN A 32 7.23 -2.55 33.02
C ASN A 32 8.49 -3.08 33.72
N ASN A 33 9.67 -2.87 33.14
CA ASN A 33 10.91 -2.78 33.93
C ASN A 33 11.87 -1.76 33.34
N LYS A 34 12.18 -0.76 34.17
CA LYS A 34 13.18 0.31 33.97
C LYS A 34 14.60 -0.25 34.20
N PRO A 35 15.60 0.32 33.50
CA PRO A 35 16.86 0.60 34.16
C PRO A 35 17.38 2.02 33.92
N THR A 36 18.27 2.39 34.83
CA THR A 36 18.79 3.68 35.26
C THR A 36 19.89 4.29 34.38
N LYS A 37 19.98 5.64 34.50
CA LYS A 37 20.96 6.61 33.96
C LYS A 37 22.45 6.25 34.14
N PRO A 38 23.32 6.82 33.28
CA PRO A 38 24.14 7.99 33.63
C PRO A 38 24.03 9.06 32.51
N GLY A 39 24.29 10.37 32.64
CA GLY A 39 25.22 11.14 33.47
C GLY A 39 26.32 11.75 32.59
N SER A 40 26.09 12.92 31.94
CA SER A 40 27.12 13.94 31.63
C SER A 40 26.57 15.15 30.87
N ALA A 41 27.22 16.29 31.14
CA ALA A 41 26.84 17.66 30.86
C ALA A 41 27.08 18.11 29.41
N GLY A 42 26.23 19.03 28.94
CA GLY A 42 26.40 19.76 27.68
C GLY A 42 25.41 20.91 27.57
N ILE A 43 25.93 22.14 27.61
CA ILE A 43 25.20 23.40 27.62
C ILE A 43 24.62 23.66 26.21
N GLY A 44 23.30 23.70 26.10
CA GLY A 44 22.57 24.07 24.89
C GLY A 44 21.19 24.58 25.26
N LYS A 45 21.10 25.89 25.51
CA LYS A 45 19.85 26.61 25.78
C LYS A 45 18.95 26.50 24.56
N TYR A 46 17.84 25.79 24.68
CA TYR A 46 16.45 26.15 24.31
C TYR A 46 15.62 24.93 24.69
N GLY A 47 14.98 25.02 25.85
CA GLY A 47 14.19 23.93 26.39
C GLY A 47 13.11 23.56 25.40
N ILE A 48 13.16 22.34 24.88
CA ILE A 48 11.99 21.66 24.35
C ILE A 48 11.10 21.44 25.57
N HIS A 49 10.32 22.47 25.93
CA HIS A 49 9.23 22.33 26.88
C HIS A 49 8.31 21.25 26.34
N SER A 50 7.92 20.34 27.23
CA SER A 50 7.13 19.13 26.96
C SER A 50 5.80 19.42 26.26
N ASN A 51 5.82 19.63 24.94
CA ASN A 51 4.62 19.68 24.10
C ASN A 51 3.81 18.38 24.17
N ASN A 52 4.36 17.32 24.76
CA ASN A 52 3.70 16.03 25.01
C ASN A 52 2.30 16.20 25.61
N GLY A 53 2.12 17.09 26.59
CA GLY A 53 0.81 17.28 27.22
C GLY A 53 -0.24 17.84 26.24
N VAL A 54 0.15 18.72 25.32
CA VAL A 54 -0.77 19.25 24.31
C VAL A 54 -1.02 18.23 23.19
N TYR A 55 -0.01 17.42 22.84
CA TYR A 55 -0.18 16.34 21.86
C TYR A 55 -1.13 15.26 22.35
N GLU A 56 -1.09 14.91 23.63
CA GLU A 56 -2.01 13.96 24.27
C GLU A 56 -3.47 14.45 24.19
N LEU A 57 -3.72 15.76 24.34
CA LEU A 57 -5.06 16.34 24.18
C LEU A 57 -5.61 16.23 22.74
N LEU A 58 -4.71 16.12 21.75
CA LEU A 58 -5.06 15.94 20.34
C LEU A 58 -5.16 14.48 19.94
N GLU A 59 -4.88 13.52 20.81
CA GLU A 59 -5.02 12.11 20.53
C GLU A 59 -6.48 11.66 20.67
N CYS A 60 -7.00 10.93 19.69
CA CYS A 60 -8.34 10.39 19.79
C CYS A 60 -8.37 9.20 20.77
N PRO A 61 -9.25 9.20 21.80
CA PRO A 61 -9.30 8.11 22.79
C PRO A 61 -9.78 6.76 22.22
N VAL A 62 -10.21 6.70 20.96
CA VAL A 62 -10.72 5.48 20.29
C VAL A 62 -9.74 4.89 19.29
N CYS A 63 -9.04 5.73 18.51
CA CYS A 63 -8.11 5.26 17.48
C CYS A 63 -6.64 5.58 17.74
N THR A 64 -6.33 6.28 18.84
CA THR A 64 -4.97 6.72 19.24
C THR A 64 -4.20 7.51 18.18
N ASN A 65 -4.90 7.96 17.13
CA ASN A 65 -4.32 8.84 16.12
C ASN A 65 -4.57 10.29 16.52
N LEU A 66 -3.67 11.16 16.06
CA LEU A 66 -3.86 12.61 16.11
C LEU A 66 -5.19 12.98 15.42
N MET A 67 -6.05 13.69 16.13
CA MET A 67 -7.32 14.20 15.62
C MET A 67 -7.06 15.35 14.65
N TYR A 68 -7.87 15.41 13.58
CA TYR A 68 -7.92 16.52 12.62
C TYR A 68 -9.33 17.10 12.56
N PRO A 69 -9.50 18.40 12.22
CA PRO A 69 -10.81 19.00 12.12
C PRO A 69 -11.74 18.27 11.13
N PRO A 70 -13.05 18.19 11.40
CA PRO A 70 -13.69 18.66 12.63
C PRO A 70 -13.39 17.76 13.83
N ILE A 71 -12.89 18.35 14.92
CA ILE A 71 -12.71 17.64 16.19
C ILE A 71 -14.03 17.76 16.94
N HIS A 72 -14.64 16.63 17.27
CA HIS A 72 -15.92 16.61 17.96
C HIS A 72 -15.72 16.60 19.47
N GLN A 73 -16.65 17.18 20.22
CA GLN A 73 -16.69 17.09 21.68
C GLN A 73 -18.09 16.68 22.15
N CYS A 74 -18.17 15.96 23.26
CA CYS A 74 -19.43 15.79 23.97
C CYS A 74 -19.77 17.05 24.81
N PRO A 75 -21.00 17.19 25.33
CA PRO A 75 -21.36 18.29 26.23
C PRO A 75 -20.49 18.41 27.49
N ASN A 76 -19.87 17.32 27.93
CA ASN A 76 -18.92 17.30 29.05
C ASN A 76 -17.46 17.59 28.63
N GLY A 77 -17.21 17.98 27.38
CA GLY A 77 -15.89 18.40 26.87
C GLY A 77 -14.95 17.28 26.39
N HIS A 78 -15.35 16.00 26.43
CA HIS A 78 -14.51 14.90 25.92
C HIS A 78 -14.46 14.90 24.40
N THR A 79 -13.25 14.81 23.82
CA THR A 79 -13.00 14.97 22.39
C THR A 79 -12.78 13.65 21.65
N LEU A 80 -13.10 13.64 20.34
CA LEU A 80 -12.83 12.53 19.42
C LEU A 80 -12.81 13.00 17.95
N CYS A 81 -12.17 12.24 17.07
CA CYS A 81 -12.17 12.55 15.63
C CYS A 81 -13.48 12.12 14.94
N SER A 82 -13.77 12.74 13.79
CA SER A 82 -14.94 12.45 12.95
C SER A 82 -15.14 10.97 12.64
N ASN A 83 -14.07 10.26 12.27
CA ASN A 83 -14.15 8.84 11.93
C ASN A 83 -14.60 8.01 13.14
N CYS A 84 -14.14 8.36 14.34
CA CYS A 84 -14.51 7.64 15.55
C CYS A 84 -15.92 7.96 16.01
N LYS A 85 -16.40 9.20 15.84
CA LYS A 85 -17.79 9.57 16.16
C LYS A 85 -18.80 8.66 15.45
N LEU A 86 -18.56 8.36 14.17
CA LEU A 86 -19.39 7.43 13.40
C LEU A 86 -19.33 6.01 13.96
N ARG A 87 -18.11 5.51 14.26
CA ARG A 87 -17.91 4.16 14.82
C ARG A 87 -18.56 3.94 16.18
N VAL A 88 -18.62 4.98 17.02
CA VAL A 88 -19.23 4.92 18.37
C VAL A 88 -20.71 5.31 18.36
N GLN A 89 -21.35 5.40 17.19
CA GLN A 89 -22.79 5.64 17.04
C GLN A 89 -23.30 6.83 17.86
N ASN A 90 -22.61 7.98 17.75
CA ASN A 90 -22.95 9.23 18.44
C ASN A 90 -22.94 9.16 19.98
N THR A 91 -22.33 8.15 20.61
CA THR A 91 -22.21 8.02 22.06
C THR A 91 -20.77 8.26 22.51
N CYS A 92 -20.56 9.13 23.50
CA CYS A 92 -19.22 9.43 24.00
C CYS A 92 -18.56 8.19 24.62
N PRO A 93 -17.36 7.76 24.17
CA PRO A 93 -16.70 6.58 24.70
C PRO A 93 -16.24 6.75 26.16
N THR A 94 -16.01 8.00 26.60
CA THR A 94 -15.50 8.32 27.94
C THR A 94 -16.61 8.44 28.99
N CYS A 95 -17.68 9.18 28.69
CA CYS A 95 -18.74 9.49 29.67
C CYS A 95 -20.13 8.96 29.29
N ARG A 96 -20.27 8.26 28.16
CA ARG A 96 -21.53 7.69 27.64
C ARG A 96 -22.65 8.68 27.31
N TYR A 97 -22.39 9.99 27.43
CA TYR A 97 -23.33 11.03 27.00
C TYR A 97 -23.42 11.10 25.46
N GLU A 98 -24.56 11.55 24.94
CA GLU A 98 -24.75 11.75 23.49
C GLU A 98 -23.82 12.86 22.97
N LEU A 99 -23.13 12.61 21.85
CA LEU A 99 -22.14 13.53 21.28
C LEU A 99 -22.78 14.73 20.55
N GLY A 100 -24.00 14.57 20.04
CA GLY A 100 -24.63 15.58 19.19
C GLY A 100 -23.74 15.99 18.01
N ASN A 101 -23.83 17.26 17.58
CA ASN A 101 -22.97 17.81 16.53
C ASN A 101 -22.14 19.01 17.03
N ILE A 102 -21.40 18.81 18.13
CA ILE A 102 -20.59 19.86 18.77
C ILE A 102 -19.12 19.71 18.34
N ARG A 103 -18.53 20.79 17.82
CA ARG A 103 -17.10 20.85 17.47
C ARG A 103 -16.29 21.52 18.57
N CYS A 104 -15.06 21.08 18.77
CA CYS A 104 -14.08 21.69 19.68
C CYS A 104 -13.21 22.71 18.94
N LEU A 105 -13.82 23.85 18.57
CA LEU A 105 -13.13 24.93 17.85
C LEU A 105 -11.89 25.46 18.58
N ALA A 106 -11.93 25.46 19.92
CA ALA A 106 -10.79 25.84 20.75
C ALA A 106 -9.60 24.89 20.53
N LEU A 107 -9.84 23.57 20.57
CA LEU A 107 -8.78 22.58 20.35
C LEU A 107 -8.28 22.59 18.90
N GLU A 108 -9.17 22.81 17.92
CA GLU A 108 -8.77 22.99 16.52
C GLU A 108 -7.82 24.18 16.34
N LYS A 109 -8.12 25.32 16.99
CA LYS A 109 -7.28 26.53 16.96
C LYS A 109 -5.95 26.35 17.70
N VAL A 110 -5.96 25.64 18.83
CA VAL A 110 -4.72 25.26 19.52
C VAL A 110 -3.88 24.38 18.60
N ALA A 111 -4.47 23.35 17.97
CA ALA A 111 -3.77 22.45 17.07
C ALA A 111 -3.09 23.17 15.90
N GLU A 112 -3.77 24.14 15.28
CA GLU A 112 -3.22 24.98 14.20
C GLU A 112 -1.90 25.68 14.57
N SER A 113 -1.72 26.03 15.85
CA SER A 113 -0.51 26.69 16.35
C SER A 113 0.64 25.75 16.69
N LEU A 114 0.45 24.43 16.56
CA LEU A 114 1.44 23.43 16.93
C LEU A 114 2.23 22.93 15.72
N GLU A 115 3.49 22.58 16.02
CA GLU A 115 4.26 21.66 15.22
C GLU A 115 4.23 20.28 15.87
N VAL A 116 4.09 19.22 15.10
CA VAL A 116 3.89 17.86 15.57
C VAL A 116 4.84 16.90 14.85
N PRO A 117 5.41 15.91 15.56
CA PRO A 117 6.28 14.92 14.94
C PRO A 117 5.49 14.00 14.00
N CYS A 118 6.14 13.48 12.97
CA CYS A 118 5.58 12.46 12.08
C CYS A 118 5.13 11.22 12.88
N ARG A 119 4.00 10.60 12.50
CA ARG A 119 3.52 9.35 13.15
C ARG A 119 4.51 8.19 13.05
N TYR A 120 5.44 8.24 12.09
CA TYR A 120 6.45 7.23 11.85
C TYR A 120 7.77 7.53 12.60
N GLN A 121 7.74 8.37 13.64
CA GLN A 121 8.90 8.67 14.49
C GLN A 121 9.54 7.42 15.08
N ASN A 122 8.74 6.46 15.53
CA ASN A 122 9.22 5.18 16.06
C ASN A 122 9.87 4.29 14.99
N LEU A 123 9.67 4.60 13.71
CA LEU A 123 10.29 3.89 12.58
C LEU A 123 11.52 4.65 12.02
N GLY A 124 11.87 5.81 12.61
CA GLY A 124 13.06 6.60 12.25
C GLY A 124 12.78 7.97 11.62
N CYS A 125 11.51 8.39 11.49
CA CYS A 125 11.19 9.73 10.97
C CYS A 125 11.21 10.80 12.08
N HIS A 126 12.31 11.52 12.22
CA HIS A 126 12.45 12.58 13.22
C HIS A 126 11.95 13.96 12.74
N ASP A 127 11.28 14.01 11.59
CA ASP A 127 10.76 15.24 11.01
C ASP A 127 9.56 15.77 11.80
N ILE A 128 9.51 17.09 11.95
CA ILE A 128 8.47 17.84 12.67
C ILE A 128 7.81 18.79 11.67
N PHE A 129 6.47 18.87 11.71
CA PHE A 129 5.69 19.64 10.74
C PHE A 129 4.62 20.49 11.42
N PRO A 130 4.25 21.65 10.84
CA PRO A 130 3.02 22.33 11.20
C PRO A 130 1.83 21.37 11.10
N TYR A 131 0.91 21.46 12.05
CA TYR A 131 -0.23 20.55 12.21
C TYR A 131 -0.92 20.13 10.90
N TYR A 132 -1.35 21.07 10.07
CA TYR A 132 -2.03 20.75 8.80
C TYR A 132 -1.12 20.15 7.72
N SER A 133 0.19 20.38 7.80
CA SER A 133 1.16 19.90 6.81
C SER A 133 1.63 18.48 7.09
N LYS A 134 1.48 17.99 8.32
CA LYS A 134 1.88 16.63 8.74
C LYS A 134 1.28 15.52 7.86
N LEU A 135 -0.03 15.55 7.58
CA LEU A 135 -0.68 14.51 6.77
C LEU A 135 -0.09 14.38 5.36
N LYS A 136 0.26 15.51 4.74
CA LYS A 136 0.85 15.52 3.39
C LYS A 136 2.20 14.83 3.38
N HIS A 137 3.02 15.07 4.41
CA HIS A 137 4.27 14.35 4.60
C HIS A 137 4.03 12.86 4.82
N GLU A 138 3.13 12.48 5.73
CA GLU A 138 2.91 11.07 6.11
C GLU A 138 2.50 10.18 4.92
N GLN A 139 1.73 10.72 3.97
CA GLN A 139 1.39 10.02 2.72
C GLN A 139 2.63 9.58 1.92
N HIS A 140 3.71 10.37 1.98
CA HIS A 140 4.94 10.20 1.20
C HIS A 140 6.18 9.91 2.07
N CYS A 141 6.00 9.69 3.37
CA CYS A 141 7.09 9.43 4.28
C CYS A 141 7.82 8.13 3.90
N ARG A 142 9.13 8.18 3.75
CA ARG A 142 9.97 6.99 3.45
C ARG A 142 9.88 5.89 4.50
N PHE A 143 9.58 6.26 5.76
CA PHE A 143 9.43 5.34 6.89
C PHE A 143 8.01 4.79 7.05
N ARG A 144 7.06 5.21 6.20
CA ARG A 144 5.71 4.63 6.16
C ARG A 144 5.80 3.12 5.89
N PRO A 145 5.01 2.25 6.55
CA PRO A 145 4.94 0.84 6.17
C PRO A 145 4.56 0.63 4.70
N TYR A 146 5.10 -0.42 4.07
CA TYR A 146 4.72 -0.82 2.72
C TYR A 146 3.42 -1.63 2.76
N THR A 147 2.63 -1.55 1.70
CA THR A 147 1.46 -2.42 1.51
C THR A 147 1.88 -3.71 0.84
N CYS A 148 1.24 -4.83 1.17
CA CYS A 148 1.47 -6.11 0.52
C CYS A 148 1.43 -5.96 -1.02
N PRO A 149 2.49 -6.40 -1.75
CA PRO A 149 2.55 -6.22 -3.19
C PRO A 149 1.73 -7.26 -3.98
N TYR A 150 1.03 -8.18 -3.31
CA TYR A 150 0.24 -9.22 -3.96
C TYR A 150 -0.89 -8.62 -4.81
N ALA A 151 -0.96 -9.02 -6.08
CA ALA A 151 -1.90 -8.47 -7.06
C ALA A 151 -3.10 -9.39 -7.34
N GLY A 152 -3.12 -10.59 -6.77
CA GLY A 152 -4.21 -11.57 -6.97
C GLY A 152 -5.43 -11.35 -6.08
N SER A 153 -5.32 -10.52 -5.03
CA SER A 153 -6.41 -10.17 -4.13
C SER A 153 -6.16 -8.82 -3.45
N GLU A 154 -7.23 -8.20 -2.92
CA GLU A 154 -7.13 -6.98 -2.14
C GLU A 154 -6.61 -7.30 -0.72
N CYS A 155 -5.30 -7.42 -0.58
CA CYS A 155 -4.64 -7.65 0.71
C CYS A 155 -4.34 -6.32 1.42
N SER A 156 -4.86 -6.16 2.64
CA SER A 156 -4.71 -4.94 3.45
C SER A 156 -3.50 -4.96 4.39
N VAL A 157 -2.70 -6.03 4.39
CA VAL A 157 -1.52 -6.15 5.25
C VAL A 157 -0.50 -5.08 4.89
N THR A 158 0.07 -4.45 5.92
CA THR A 158 1.16 -3.49 5.79
C THR A 158 2.29 -3.83 6.76
N GLY A 159 3.53 -3.50 6.40
CA GLY A 159 4.69 -3.79 7.22
C GLY A 159 5.99 -3.28 6.63
N ASP A 160 7.10 -3.62 7.28
CA ASP A 160 8.43 -3.53 6.67
C ASP A 160 8.66 -4.69 5.69
N ILE A 161 9.80 -4.66 4.98
CA ILE A 161 10.09 -5.66 3.95
C ILE A 161 10.19 -7.08 4.52
N PRO A 162 10.92 -7.34 5.63
CA PRO A 162 10.96 -8.67 6.24
C PRO A 162 9.57 -9.20 6.62
N THR A 163 8.73 -8.38 7.23
CA THR A 163 7.34 -8.77 7.59
C THR A 163 6.54 -9.14 6.36
N LEU A 164 6.63 -8.35 5.28
CA LEU A 164 5.92 -8.62 4.04
C LEU A 164 6.42 -9.88 3.33
N VAL A 165 7.71 -10.19 3.39
CA VAL A 165 8.27 -11.42 2.80
C VAL A 165 7.72 -12.66 3.49
N VAL A 166 7.67 -12.66 4.82
CA VAL A 166 7.07 -13.76 5.61
C VAL A 166 5.58 -13.89 5.26
N HIS A 167 4.85 -12.79 5.27
CA HIS A 167 3.43 -12.76 4.91
C HIS A 167 3.16 -13.29 3.49
N LEU A 168 3.92 -12.85 2.50
CA LEU A 168 3.78 -13.32 1.11
C LEU A 168 4.00 -14.83 0.99
N LYS A 169 5.00 -15.35 1.70
CA LYS A 169 5.34 -16.77 1.71
C LYS A 169 4.27 -17.61 2.41
N ASP A 170 3.82 -17.17 3.58
CA ASP A 170 2.99 -18.00 4.46
C ASP A 170 1.50 -17.88 4.14
N ASP A 171 1.00 -16.66 3.89
CA ASP A 171 -0.42 -16.39 3.62
C ASP A 171 -0.77 -16.51 2.13
N HIS A 172 0.07 -15.93 1.25
CA HIS A 172 -0.17 -15.94 -0.20
C HIS A 172 0.51 -17.11 -0.93
N LYS A 173 1.39 -17.86 -0.25
CA LYS A 173 2.10 -19.03 -0.81
C LYS A 173 2.82 -18.72 -2.11
N VAL A 174 3.40 -17.53 -2.21
CA VAL A 174 4.15 -17.10 -3.41
C VAL A 174 5.43 -17.91 -3.58
N ASP A 175 5.86 -18.04 -4.84
CA ASP A 175 7.15 -18.65 -5.14
C ASP A 175 8.29 -17.73 -4.67
N MET A 176 9.29 -18.32 -4.01
CA MET A 176 10.52 -17.66 -3.59
C MET A 176 11.67 -18.15 -4.47
N HIS A 177 12.42 -17.23 -5.07
CA HIS A 177 13.55 -17.54 -5.93
C HIS A 177 14.83 -16.88 -5.43
N ASP A 178 15.87 -17.66 -5.18
CA ASP A 178 17.19 -17.12 -4.84
C ASP A 178 18.05 -16.96 -6.11
N GLY A 179 18.49 -15.73 -6.37
CA GLY A 179 19.35 -15.40 -7.49
C GLY A 179 18.84 -14.25 -8.34
N CYS A 180 19.73 -13.78 -9.21
CA CYS A 180 19.52 -12.57 -10.01
C CYS A 180 19.16 -12.86 -11.46
N THR A 181 19.04 -14.12 -11.86
CA THR A 181 18.64 -14.55 -13.20
C THR A 181 17.55 -15.59 -13.09
N PHE A 182 16.59 -15.58 -14.02
CA PHE A 182 15.45 -16.49 -13.98
C PHE A 182 14.89 -16.81 -15.36
N ASN A 183 14.15 -17.92 -15.42
CA ASN A 183 13.47 -18.40 -16.62
C ASN A 183 12.12 -18.98 -16.20
N HIS A 184 11.09 -18.13 -16.20
CA HIS A 184 9.75 -18.48 -15.74
C HIS A 184 8.87 -18.89 -16.91
N ARG A 185 8.08 -19.95 -16.72
CA ARG A 185 7.13 -20.43 -17.72
C ARG A 185 5.70 -20.17 -17.26
N TYR A 186 4.98 -19.36 -18.01
CA TYR A 186 3.57 -19.07 -17.80
C TYR A 186 2.71 -19.90 -18.74
N VAL A 187 1.77 -20.66 -18.17
CA VAL A 187 0.91 -21.57 -18.93
C VAL A 187 -0.56 -21.22 -18.73
N LYS A 188 -1.34 -21.27 -19.82
CA LYS A 188 -2.81 -21.14 -19.79
C LYS A 188 -3.44 -21.86 -20.99
N SER A 189 -4.27 -22.87 -20.72
CA SER A 189 -4.91 -23.71 -21.74
C SER A 189 -5.87 -22.95 -22.65
N ASN A 190 -6.70 -22.06 -22.10
CA ASN A 190 -7.64 -21.22 -22.85
C ASN A 190 -7.26 -19.73 -22.73
N PRO A 191 -6.21 -19.25 -23.42
CA PRO A 191 -5.75 -17.87 -23.31
C PRO A 191 -6.73 -16.86 -23.93
N HIS A 192 -7.62 -17.30 -24.82
CA HIS A 192 -8.63 -16.45 -25.45
C HIS A 192 -9.73 -15.99 -24.48
N GLU A 193 -10.05 -16.81 -23.48
CA GLU A 193 -11.07 -16.55 -22.45
C GLU A 193 -10.56 -15.60 -21.35
N VAL A 194 -9.26 -15.29 -21.33
CA VAL A 194 -8.67 -14.44 -20.30
C VAL A 194 -8.72 -12.99 -20.72
N GLU A 195 -9.69 -12.22 -20.26
CA GLU A 195 -9.67 -10.76 -20.47
C GLU A 195 -8.69 -10.07 -19.52
N ASN A 196 -8.81 -10.38 -18.22
CA ASN A 196 -7.95 -9.87 -17.17
C ASN A 196 -7.51 -11.04 -16.27
N ALA A 197 -6.22 -11.13 -15.99
CA ALA A 197 -5.69 -12.10 -15.01
C ALA A 197 -4.37 -11.64 -14.44
N THR A 198 -4.11 -12.00 -13.20
CA THR A 198 -2.81 -11.84 -12.55
C THR A 198 -2.30 -13.24 -12.23
N TRP A 199 -1.09 -13.56 -12.66
CA TRP A 199 -0.43 -14.79 -12.25
C TRP A 199 0.14 -14.63 -10.85
N MET A 200 0.41 -15.77 -10.21
CA MET A 200 1.06 -15.79 -8.90
C MET A 200 2.36 -14.98 -8.95
N LEU A 201 2.53 -14.12 -7.96
CA LEU A 201 3.73 -13.32 -7.76
C LEU A 201 4.92 -14.26 -7.50
N THR A 202 6.10 -13.95 -8.04
CA THR A 202 7.36 -14.56 -7.60
C THR A 202 8.20 -13.51 -6.92
N VAL A 203 8.73 -13.82 -5.73
CA VAL A 203 9.66 -12.97 -4.99
C VAL A 203 11.09 -13.46 -5.19
N PHE A 204 11.96 -12.58 -5.65
CA PHE A 204 13.37 -12.83 -5.91
C PHE A 204 14.24 -12.26 -4.78
N ASN A 205 15.12 -13.08 -4.22
CA ASN A 205 16.22 -12.63 -3.36
C ASN A 205 17.48 -12.43 -4.21
N CYS A 206 17.90 -11.19 -4.38
CA CYS A 206 19.07 -10.84 -5.19
C CYS A 206 19.82 -9.67 -4.54
N PHE A 207 21.15 -9.78 -4.43
CA PHE A 207 22.01 -8.79 -3.77
C PHE A 207 21.60 -8.41 -2.33
N GLY A 208 21.02 -9.34 -1.58
CA GLY A 208 20.51 -9.09 -0.22
C GLY A 208 19.24 -8.23 -0.18
N ARG A 209 18.54 -8.09 -1.31
CA ARG A 209 17.27 -7.36 -1.45
C ARG A 209 16.21 -8.21 -2.12
N GLN A 210 14.96 -7.80 -1.98
CA GLN A 210 13.81 -8.49 -2.54
C GLN A 210 13.20 -7.73 -3.72
N PHE A 211 12.79 -8.48 -4.73
CA PHE A 211 12.09 -7.98 -5.90
C PHE A 211 10.87 -8.87 -6.15
N CYS A 212 9.81 -8.33 -6.74
CA CYS A 212 8.64 -9.14 -7.08
C CYS A 212 8.31 -9.01 -8.58
N LEU A 213 8.23 -10.16 -9.26
CA LEU A 213 7.90 -10.25 -10.69
C LEU A 213 6.39 -10.38 -10.86
N HIS A 214 5.82 -9.43 -11.59
CA HIS A 214 4.43 -9.42 -12.00
C HIS A 214 4.31 -9.96 -13.41
N PHE A 215 3.26 -10.75 -13.63
CA PHE A 215 2.80 -11.13 -14.96
C PHE A 215 1.27 -11.01 -14.98
N GLU A 216 0.77 -10.15 -15.85
CA GLU A 216 -0.64 -9.77 -15.91
C GLU A 216 -1.16 -9.83 -17.35
N ALA A 217 -2.42 -10.18 -17.52
CA ALA A 217 -3.18 -10.04 -18.76
C ALA A 217 -4.22 -8.95 -18.57
N PHE A 218 -4.36 -8.07 -19.55
CA PHE A 218 -5.37 -7.00 -19.57
C PHE A 218 -5.62 -6.51 -21.00
N GLN A 219 -6.59 -5.62 -21.16
CA GLN A 219 -6.87 -4.93 -22.42
C GLN A 219 -6.14 -3.58 -22.50
N LEU A 220 -5.28 -3.43 -23.50
CA LEU A 220 -4.70 -2.14 -23.88
C LEU A 220 -5.53 -1.53 -25.01
N GLY A 221 -6.48 -0.68 -24.66
CA GLY A 221 -7.54 -0.28 -25.59
C GLY A 221 -8.36 -1.50 -26.01
N MET A 222 -8.42 -1.78 -27.32
CA MET A 222 -9.09 -2.99 -27.84
C MET A 222 -8.16 -4.20 -27.99
N ALA A 223 -6.86 -4.05 -27.68
CA ALA A 223 -5.86 -5.10 -27.91
C ALA A 223 -5.58 -5.87 -26.61
N PRO A 224 -5.81 -7.19 -26.56
CA PRO A 224 -5.41 -7.99 -25.41
C PRO A 224 -3.89 -8.15 -25.37
N VAL A 225 -3.31 -7.88 -24.21
CA VAL A 225 -1.86 -7.95 -23.97
C VAL A 225 -1.57 -8.75 -22.71
N TYR A 226 -0.35 -9.29 -22.66
CA TYR A 226 0.31 -9.66 -21.43
C TYR A 226 1.35 -8.61 -21.08
N MET A 227 1.64 -8.42 -19.80
CA MET A 227 2.70 -7.54 -19.35
C MET A 227 3.47 -8.19 -18.22
N ALA A 228 4.81 -8.16 -18.35
CA ALA A 228 5.73 -8.58 -17.32
C ALA A 228 6.51 -7.37 -16.80
N PHE A 229 6.63 -7.21 -15.50
CA PHE A 229 7.44 -6.14 -14.90
C PHE A 229 7.93 -6.52 -13.52
N LEU A 230 9.07 -5.95 -13.12
CA LEU A 230 9.68 -6.19 -11.83
C LEU A 230 9.49 -4.96 -10.93
N ARG A 231 9.10 -5.18 -9.67
CA ARG A 231 9.10 -4.14 -8.63
C ARG A 231 10.12 -4.45 -7.54
N PHE A 232 10.76 -3.42 -7.02
CA PHE A 232 11.68 -3.48 -5.89
C PHE A 232 10.92 -3.38 -4.57
N MET A 233 11.14 -4.33 -3.66
CA MET A 233 10.55 -4.33 -2.33
C MET A 233 11.33 -3.39 -1.41
N GLY A 234 11.06 -2.10 -1.53
CA GLY A 234 11.71 -1.02 -0.78
C GLY A 234 11.39 0.33 -1.40
N ASP A 235 12.15 1.39 -1.11
CA ASP A 235 11.87 2.74 -1.61
C ASP A 235 12.52 3.02 -2.99
N GLU A 236 12.08 4.09 -3.63
CA GLU A 236 12.50 4.48 -4.98
C GLU A 236 13.99 4.85 -5.08
N ASN A 237 14.61 5.38 -4.01
CA ASN A 237 16.02 5.76 -4.06
C ASN A 237 16.92 4.52 -4.00
N GLU A 238 16.52 3.49 -3.25
CA GLU A 238 17.21 2.20 -3.29
C GLU A 238 16.95 1.44 -4.58
N ALA A 239 15.74 1.52 -5.13
CA ALA A 239 15.39 0.87 -6.39
C ALA A 239 16.28 1.34 -7.56
N LYS A 240 16.63 2.64 -7.60
CA LYS A 240 17.54 3.25 -8.60
C LYS A 240 18.95 2.66 -8.65
N LYS A 241 19.36 1.90 -7.63
CA LYS A 241 20.66 1.21 -7.59
C LYS A 241 20.66 -0.09 -8.40
N PHE A 242 19.52 -0.47 -8.96
CA PHE A 242 19.34 -1.72 -9.68
C PHE A 242 18.69 -1.46 -11.04
N SER A 243 18.97 -2.35 -11.97
CA SER A 243 18.23 -2.48 -13.21
C SER A 243 17.86 -3.93 -13.43
N TYR A 244 16.85 -4.13 -14.27
CA TYR A 244 16.43 -5.45 -14.70
C TYR A 244 16.18 -5.46 -16.21
N SER A 245 16.23 -6.66 -16.78
CA SER A 245 15.79 -6.91 -18.14
C SER A 245 14.86 -8.10 -18.18
N LEU A 246 13.87 -8.05 -19.06
CA LEU A 246 12.96 -9.14 -19.39
C LEU A 246 13.04 -9.44 -20.88
N GLU A 247 12.99 -10.71 -21.24
CA GLU A 247 13.02 -11.17 -22.62
C GLU A 247 11.99 -12.29 -22.84
N VAL A 248 11.31 -12.21 -23.99
CA VAL A 248 10.51 -13.30 -24.55
C VAL A 248 10.88 -13.48 -26.01
N GLY A 249 10.91 -14.72 -26.50
CA GLY A 249 11.26 -14.95 -27.90
C GLY A 249 11.19 -16.41 -28.32
N ALA A 250 10.99 -16.61 -29.62
CA ALA A 250 11.06 -17.89 -30.30
C ALA A 250 11.26 -17.67 -31.80
N HIS A 251 11.75 -18.70 -32.52
CA HIS A 251 11.85 -18.70 -33.98
C HIS A 251 12.62 -17.48 -34.55
N GLY A 252 13.73 -17.10 -33.93
CA GLY A 252 14.58 -15.99 -34.37
C GLY A 252 14.00 -14.59 -34.11
N ARG A 253 12.87 -14.48 -33.40
CA ARG A 253 12.26 -13.21 -32.99
C ARG A 253 12.23 -13.11 -31.48
N LYS A 254 12.44 -11.91 -30.96
CA LYS A 254 12.36 -11.62 -29.52
C LYS A 254 11.85 -10.21 -29.24
N LEU A 255 11.25 -10.05 -28.07
CA LEU A 255 10.98 -8.76 -27.44
C LEU A 255 11.80 -8.68 -26.15
N THR A 256 12.33 -7.50 -25.89
CA THR A 256 13.13 -7.21 -24.70
C THR A 256 12.66 -5.91 -24.06
N TRP A 257 12.67 -5.87 -22.74
CA TRP A 257 12.47 -4.67 -21.94
C TRP A 257 13.62 -4.54 -20.95
N GLN A 258 14.03 -3.32 -20.65
CA GLN A 258 14.98 -3.05 -19.58
C GLN A 258 14.65 -1.73 -18.89
N GLY A 259 14.99 -1.63 -17.61
CA GLY A 259 14.83 -0.41 -16.84
C GLY A 259 15.11 -0.58 -15.37
N ILE A 260 14.87 0.49 -14.61
CA ILE A 260 14.94 0.49 -13.15
C ILE A 260 13.64 -0.11 -12.61
N PRO A 261 13.67 -1.08 -11.68
CA PRO A 261 12.44 -1.62 -11.09
C PRO A 261 11.71 -0.55 -10.29
N ARG A 262 10.39 -0.47 -10.41
CA ARG A 262 9.58 0.47 -9.62
C ARG A 262 9.51 0.03 -8.17
N SER A 263 9.48 0.97 -7.23
CA SER A 263 9.24 0.66 -5.83
C SER A 263 7.85 0.05 -5.63
N ILE A 264 7.68 -0.88 -4.69
CA ILE A 264 6.34 -1.36 -4.26
C ILE A 264 5.49 -0.26 -3.60
N ARG A 265 6.00 0.96 -3.41
CA ARG A 265 5.19 2.16 -3.12
C ARG A 265 4.19 2.44 -4.23
N ASP A 266 4.57 2.14 -5.48
CA ASP A 266 3.65 2.17 -6.62
C ASP A 266 2.88 0.86 -6.67
N SER A 267 1.55 0.96 -6.74
CA SER A 267 0.70 -0.22 -6.93
C SER A 267 0.97 -0.90 -8.27
N HIS A 268 0.71 -2.20 -8.37
CA HIS A 268 0.86 -2.93 -9.64
C HIS A 268 0.00 -2.30 -10.76
N ARG A 269 -1.21 -1.81 -10.43
CA ARG A 269 -2.08 -1.06 -11.35
C ARG A 269 -1.42 0.22 -11.85
N LYS A 270 -0.78 1.00 -10.98
CA LYS A 270 -0.08 2.23 -11.38
C LYS A 270 1.04 1.94 -12.38
N VAL A 271 1.80 0.85 -12.19
CA VAL A 271 2.87 0.43 -13.12
C VAL A 271 2.29 -0.07 -14.45
N ARG A 272 1.24 -0.89 -14.39
CA ARG A 272 0.53 -1.41 -15.55
C ARG A 272 -0.07 -0.29 -16.40
N ASP A 273 -0.79 0.63 -15.76
CA ASP A 273 -1.50 1.72 -16.43
C ASP A 273 -0.51 2.75 -17.03
N SER A 274 0.70 2.87 -16.48
CA SER A 274 1.79 3.63 -17.08
C SER A 274 2.61 2.86 -18.12
N GLN A 275 2.28 1.58 -18.40
CA GLN A 275 2.96 0.74 -19.39
C GLN A 275 4.47 0.56 -19.14
N ASP A 276 4.89 0.62 -17.87
CA ASP A 276 6.30 0.58 -17.45
C ASP A 276 6.75 -0.88 -17.25
N GLY A 277 6.94 -1.60 -18.37
CA GLY A 277 7.25 -3.03 -18.38
C GLY A 277 7.24 -3.66 -19.78
N LEU A 278 7.52 -4.96 -19.85
CA LEU A 278 7.50 -5.72 -21.10
C LEU A 278 6.05 -6.04 -21.51
N ILE A 279 5.50 -5.26 -22.44
CA ILE A 279 4.18 -5.51 -23.04
C ILE A 279 4.31 -6.46 -24.23
N ILE A 280 3.45 -7.48 -24.24
CA ILE A 280 3.45 -8.56 -25.23
C ILE A 280 2.04 -8.71 -25.78
N PRO A 281 1.77 -8.29 -27.03
CA PRO A 281 0.49 -8.56 -27.68
C PRO A 281 0.15 -10.05 -27.62
N ARG A 282 -1.10 -10.41 -27.29
CA ARG A 282 -1.51 -11.82 -27.11
C ARG A 282 -1.08 -12.72 -28.27
N ASN A 283 -1.32 -12.27 -29.51
CA ASN A 283 -0.95 -13.03 -30.72
C ASN A 283 0.55 -13.33 -30.79
N LEU A 284 1.40 -12.41 -30.32
CA LEU A 284 2.84 -12.58 -30.29
C LEU A 284 3.27 -13.49 -29.12
N ALA A 285 2.61 -13.40 -27.96
CA ALA A 285 2.82 -14.33 -26.85
C ALA A 285 2.49 -15.78 -27.25
N LEU A 286 1.39 -15.99 -28.00
CA LEU A 286 1.02 -17.29 -28.55
C LEU A 286 2.01 -17.76 -29.62
N TYR A 287 2.50 -16.87 -30.48
CA TYR A 287 3.58 -17.19 -31.40
C TYR A 287 4.86 -17.64 -30.69
N PHE A 288 5.25 -16.96 -29.61
CA PHE A 288 6.41 -17.34 -28.80
C PHE A 288 6.20 -18.62 -27.97
N SER A 289 4.95 -18.98 -27.71
CA SER A 289 4.59 -20.24 -27.04
C SER A 289 4.80 -21.47 -27.93
N GLY A 290 4.90 -21.27 -29.24
CA GLY A 290 4.96 -22.35 -30.23
C GLY A 290 3.63 -23.13 -30.35
N GLY A 291 3.66 -24.23 -31.08
CA GLY A 291 2.48 -25.08 -31.27
C GLY A 291 1.40 -24.47 -32.17
N ASP A 292 0.16 -24.86 -31.93
CA ASP A 292 -1.06 -24.49 -32.68
C ASP A 292 -1.61 -23.09 -32.33
N ARG A 293 -0.93 -22.36 -31.44
CA ARG A 293 -1.33 -21.05 -30.89
C ARG A 293 -2.65 -21.08 -30.11
N GLN A 294 -3.10 -22.24 -29.64
CA GLN A 294 -4.30 -22.35 -28.81
C GLN A 294 -3.98 -22.28 -27.32
N GLU A 295 -2.75 -22.56 -26.91
CA GLU A 295 -2.33 -22.56 -25.52
C GLU A 295 -1.17 -21.56 -25.28
N LEU A 296 -1.22 -20.82 -24.18
CA LEU A 296 -0.08 -20.03 -23.72
C LEU A 296 0.94 -20.95 -23.06
N LYS A 297 2.19 -20.93 -23.54
CA LYS A 297 3.38 -21.58 -22.96
C LYS A 297 4.57 -20.62 -23.03
N LEU A 298 4.37 -19.43 -22.51
CA LEU A 298 5.32 -18.33 -22.65
C LEU A 298 6.47 -18.51 -21.65
N ARG A 299 7.71 -18.45 -22.15
CA ARG A 299 8.89 -18.32 -21.31
C ARG A 299 9.32 -16.87 -21.23
N VAL A 300 9.38 -16.35 -20.00
CA VAL A 300 9.93 -15.03 -19.68
C VAL A 300 11.26 -15.25 -18.99
N THR A 301 12.34 -14.83 -19.64
CA THR A 301 13.67 -14.81 -19.03
C THR A 301 13.98 -13.43 -18.50
N GLY A 302 14.76 -13.35 -17.43
CA GLY A 302 15.16 -12.05 -16.91
C GLY A 302 16.41 -12.10 -16.08
N ARG A 303 16.98 -10.92 -15.87
CA ARG A 303 18.13 -10.70 -15.00
C ARG A 303 18.02 -9.37 -14.27
N ILE A 304 18.61 -9.31 -13.08
CA ILE A 304 18.72 -8.15 -12.21
C ILE A 304 20.22 -7.88 -12.00
N TRP A 305 20.65 -6.62 -12.09
CA TRP A 305 22.03 -6.22 -11.79
C TRP A 305 22.03 -4.91 -11.00
N LYS A 306 23.16 -4.60 -10.36
CA LYS A 306 23.39 -3.28 -9.74
C LYS A 306 23.89 -2.31 -10.81
N GLU A 307 23.39 -1.10 -10.79
CA GLU A 307 23.99 0.02 -11.54
C GLU A 307 25.24 0.49 -10.77
N GLU A 308 26.32 0.73 -11.51
CA GLU A 308 27.60 1.22 -10.98
C GLU A 308 27.57 2.73 -10.68
#